data_AF-A0A920AN44-F1
#
_entry.id   AF-A0A920AN44-F1
#
_cell.length_a   1.000
_cell.length_b   1.000
_cell.length_c   1.000
_cell.angle_alpha   90.00
_cell.angle_beta   90.00
_cell.angle_gamma   90.00
#
_symmetry.space_group_name_H-M   'P 1'
#
loop_
_entity.id
_entity.type
_entity.pdbx_description
1 polymer ?
#
loop_
_entity_poly.entity_id
_entity_poly.type
_entity_poly.pdbx_seq_one_letter_code
_entity_poly.pdbx_strand_id
1 'polypeptide(L)' 'MTNISNIVSAYTPVPGGVGPMTINTLMMNTIEAMEKKYE' A
#
# COMPACT_ATOMS: atom_id res chain seq x y z
N MET A 1 8.69 -23.07 -13.12
CA MET A 1 7.69 -22.13 -12.56
C MET A 1 7.67 -20.90 -13.44
N THR A 2 6.53 -20.61 -14.06
CA THR A 2 6.35 -19.43 -14.93
C THR A 2 6.36 -18.16 -14.09
N ASN A 3 6.99 -17.09 -14.58
CA ASN A 3 6.92 -15.79 -13.89
C ASN A 3 5.48 -15.28 -13.91
N ILE A 4 4.93 -14.95 -12.74
CA ILE A 4 3.56 -14.44 -12.58
C ILE A 4 3.32 -13.18 -13.44
N SER A 5 4.36 -12.38 -13.70
CA SER A 5 4.31 -11.18 -14.54
C SER A 5 3.81 -11.42 -15.96
N ASN A 6 3.90 -12.65 -16.47
CA ASN A 6 3.52 -12.99 -17.84
C ASN A 6 2.07 -13.48 -17.95
N ILE A 7 1.38 -13.63 -16.82
CA ILE A 7 0.02 -14.18 -16.74
C ILE A 7 -1.00 -13.08 -16.45
N VAL A 8 -0.60 -12.07 -15.67
CA VAL A 8 -1.49 -11.03 -15.15
C VAL A 8 -1.12 -9.66 -15.70
N SER A 9 -2.11 -8.76 -15.80
CA SER A 9 -1.88 -7.36 -16.20
C SER A 9 -1.15 -6.54 -15.14
N ALA A 10 -1.27 -6.93 -13.86
CA ALA A 10 -0.59 -6.30 -12.73
C ALA A 10 -0.47 -7.28 -11.56
N TYR A 11 0.60 -7.15 -10.77
CA TYR A 11 0.76 -7.84 -9.49
C TYR A 11 1.57 -6.97 -8.52
N THR A 12 1.42 -7.21 -7.22
CA THR A 12 2.25 -6.56 -6.20
C THR A 12 3.48 -7.43 -5.94
N PRO A 13 4.71 -6.95 -6.20
CA PRO A 13 5.91 -7.75 -6.04
C PRO A 13 6.23 -8.04 -4.57
N VAL A 14 7.02 -9.09 -4.34
CA VAL A 14 7.60 -9.39 -3.04
C VAL A 14 9.12 -9.52 -3.21
N PRO A 15 9.94 -8.73 -2.48
CA PRO A 15 9.55 -7.66 -1.54
C PRO A 15 9.04 -6.39 -2.25
N GLY A 16 8.46 -5.46 -1.50
CA GLY A 16 8.14 -4.10 -1.98
C GLY A 16 6.70 -3.85 -2.46
N GLY A 17 5.81 -4.84 -2.36
CA GLY A 17 4.39 -4.71 -2.71
C GLY A 17 3.54 -4.05 -1.63
N VAL A 18 2.65 -4.84 -1.01
CA VAL A 18 1.64 -4.31 -0.07
C VAL A 18 2.20 -3.86 1.28
N GLY A 19 3.34 -4.42 1.71
CA GLY A 19 3.94 -4.11 3.03
C GLY A 19 4.21 -2.62 3.25
N PRO A 20 4.97 -1.94 2.35
CA PRO A 20 5.19 -0.50 2.44
C PRO A 20 3.90 0.34 2.42
N MET A 21 2.88 -0.09 1.67
CA MET A 21 1.59 0.61 1.61
C MET A 21 0.85 0.57 2.95
N THR A 22 0.96 -0.51 3.73
CA THR A 22 0.37 -0.57 5.08
C THR A 22 0.91 0.52 6.00
N ILE A 23 2.23 0.76 5.97
CA ILE A 23 2.86 1.82 6.77
C ILE A 23 2.41 3.19 6.28
N ASN A 24 2.40 3.40 4.95
CA ASN A 24 1.92 4.64 4.34
C ASN A 24 0.47 4.95 4.75
N THR A 25 -0.43 3.97 4.66
CA THR A 25 -1.84 4.14 5.04
C THR A 25 -2.00 4.46 6.53
N LEU A 26 -1.22 3.83 7.42
CA LEU A 26 -1.26 4.20 8.84
C LEU A 26 -0.86 5.67 9.06
N MET A 27 0.18 6.14 8.37
CA MET A 27 0.61 7.54 8.46
C MET A 27 -0.48 8.49 7.93
N MET A 28 -1.05 8.17 6.76
CA MET A 28 -2.14 8.94 6.16
C MET A 28 -3.35 9.01 7.09
N ASN A 29 -3.82 7.88 7.61
CA ASN A 29 -4.94 7.84 8.56
C ASN A 29 -4.66 8.64 9.84
N THR A 30 -3.39 8.70 10.29
CA THR A 30 -3.00 9.49 11.47
C THR A 30 -3.12 10.98 11.19
N ILE A 31 -2.71 11.43 10.00
CA ILE A 31 -2.83 12.82 9.57
C ILE A 31 -4.32 13.18 9.40
N GLU A 32 -5.10 12.36 8.68
CA GLU A 32 -6.53 12.59 8.49
C GLU A 32 -7.30 12.65 9.81
N ALA A 33 -6.98 11.76 10.77
CA ALA A 33 -7.60 11.79 12.09
C ALA A 33 -7.24 13.06 12.88
N MET A 34 -6.03 13.59 12.68
CA MET A 34 -5.60 14.85 13.27
C MET A 34 -6.34 16.02 12.62
N GLU A 35 -6.36 16.13 11.29
CA GLU A 35 -7.07 17.18 10.56
C GLU A 35 -8.55 17.23 10.96
N LYS A 36 -9.24 16.08 10.93
CA LYS A 36 -10.64 15.95 11.33
C LYS A 36 -10.92 16.34 12.79
N LYS A 37 -9.93 16.26 13.68
CA LYS A 37 -10.09 16.68 15.08
C LYS A 37 -10.13 18.21 15.23
N TYR A 38 -9.52 18.94 14.29
CA TYR A 38 -9.38 20.40 14.32
C TYR A 38 -10.26 21.13 13.28
N GLU A 39 -11.05 20.38 12.50
CA GLU A 39 -12.23 20.87 11.75
C GLU A 39 -13.43 21.10 12.68
#